data_AF-A0A820HBM3-F1
#
_entry.id   AF-A0A820HBM3-F1
#
_cell.length_a   1.000
_cell.length_b   1.000
_cell.length_c   1.000
_cell.angle_alpha   90.00
_cell.angle_beta   90.00
_cell.angle_gamma   90.00
#
_symmetry.space_group_name_H-M   'P 1'
#
loop_
_entity.id
_entity.type
_entity.pdbx_description
1 polymer ?
#
loop_
_entity_poly.entity_id
_entity_poly.type
_entity_poly.pdbx_seq_one_letter_code
_entity_poly.pdbx_strand_id
1 'polypeptide(L)' 'HFGLYYRQHRKDEWHRGRICLLGDSCHATLPYVGQGANMAIEDALSLAICLEKHNFRIEPAFQDYYNQRFHRTKRIVDSA' A
#
# COMPACT_ATOMS: atom_id res chain seq x y z
N HIS A 1 -13.62 9.76 20.02
CA HIS A 1 -14.25 8.71 19.20
C HIS A 1 -13.40 8.55 17.95
N PHE A 2 -12.62 7.46 17.83
CA PHE A 2 -11.85 7.18 16.62
C PHE A 2 -12.76 6.43 15.65
N GLY A 3 -13.29 7.13 14.64
CA GLY A 3 -14.17 6.53 13.63
C GLY A 3 -13.42 5.54 12.77
N LEU A 4 -14.03 4.37 12.53
CA LEU A 4 -13.54 3.36 11.61
C LEU A 4 -13.96 3.74 10.19
N TYR A 5 -13.00 4.01 9.30
CA TYR A 5 -13.26 4.37 7.91
C TYR A 5 -12.61 3.35 6.97
N TYR A 6 -13.43 2.64 6.20
CA TYR A 6 -13.01 1.76 5.12
C TYR A 6 -12.93 2.59 3.82
N ARG A 7 -11.82 2.50 3.07
CA ARG A 7 -11.68 3.19 1.78
C ARG A 7 -11.71 2.16 0.64
N GLN A 8 -12.76 2.22 -0.20
CA GLN A 8 -12.89 1.40 -1.40
C GLN A 8 -11.70 1.63 -2.33
N HIS A 9 -10.92 0.58 -2.60
CA HIS A 9 -9.72 0.67 -3.44
C HIS A 9 -10.07 0.85 -4.92
N ARG A 10 -9.75 2.01 -5.50
CA ARG A 10 -9.70 2.18 -6.96
C ARG A 10 -8.26 2.08 -7.49
N LYS A 11 -8.14 1.48 -8.66
CA LYS A 11 -6.87 1.16 -9.36
C LYS A 11 -5.93 2.35 -9.54
N ASP A 12 -6.49 3.56 -9.53
CA ASP A 12 -5.79 4.81 -9.85
C ASP A 12 -5.43 5.63 -8.58
N GLU A 13 -5.60 5.08 -7.38
CA GLU A 13 -5.52 5.86 -6.12
C GLU A 13 -4.21 5.74 -5.34
N TRP A 14 -3.35 4.76 -5.62
CA TRP A 14 -2.12 4.56 -4.82
C TRP A 14 -0.93 5.37 -5.29
N HIS A 15 -0.95 5.85 -6.54
CA HIS A 15 0.08 6.78 -7.01
C HIS A 15 -0.42 7.70 -8.12
N ARG A 16 0.14 8.91 -8.18
CA ARG A 16 -0.10 9.89 -9.25
C ARG A 16 1.17 10.71 -9.49
N GLY A 17 1.71 10.62 -10.71
CA GLY A 17 3.01 11.21 -11.04
C GLY A 17 4.08 10.72 -10.06
N ARG A 18 4.70 11.65 -9.33
CA ARG A 18 5.78 11.36 -8.36
C ARG A 18 5.31 11.15 -6.92
N ILE A 19 4.01 11.03 -6.69
CA ILE A 19 3.42 10.79 -5.37
C ILE A 19 2.94 9.34 -5.30
N CYS A 20 3.33 8.62 -4.25
CA CYS A 20 2.88 7.26 -3.95
C CYS A 20 2.40 7.18 -2.49
N LEU A 21 1.31 6.47 -2.27
CA LEU A 21 0.71 6.22 -0.96
C LEU A 21 1.18 4.85 -0.42
N LEU A 22 1.26 4.72 0.90
CA LEU A 22 1.59 3.48 1.62
C LEU A 22 0.99 3.47 3.03
N GLY A 23 0.96 2.31 3.69
CA GLY A 23 0.39 2.16 5.03
C GLY A 23 -1.11 2.45 5.09
N ASP A 24 -1.57 3.02 6.21
CA ASP A 24 -3.00 3.30 6.46
C ASP A 24 -3.65 4.22 5.40
N SER A 25 -2.85 5.04 4.71
CA SER A 25 -3.33 5.87 3.58
C SER A 25 -3.80 5.04 2.38
N CYS A 26 -3.29 3.81 2.27
CA CYS A 26 -3.60 2.82 1.25
C CYS A 26 -4.55 1.74 1.75
N HIS A 27 -4.39 1.26 2.98
CA HIS A 27 -5.05 0.06 3.51
C HIS A 27 -5.37 0.15 5.00
N ALA A 28 -6.13 1.19 5.40
CA ALA A 28 -6.63 1.32 6.77
C ALA A 28 -7.20 -0.02 7.29
N THR A 29 -6.50 -0.62 8.25
CA THR A 29 -6.89 -1.91 8.86
C THR A 29 -7.56 -1.70 10.20
N LEU A 30 -8.41 -2.65 10.59
CA LEU A 30 -9.02 -2.66 11.91
C LEU A 30 -7.93 -2.72 13.00
N PRO A 31 -7.97 -1.86 14.03
CA PRO A 31 -6.93 -1.77 15.05
C PRO A 31 -6.74 -3.07 15.87
N TYR A 32 -7.69 -4.00 15.81
CA TYR A 32 -7.65 -5.25 16.57
C TYR A 32 -6.57 -6.25 16.12
N VAL A 33 -6.04 -6.11 14.91
CA VAL A 33 -5.10 -7.11 14.35
C VAL A 33 -3.63 -6.78 14.68
N GLY A 34 -3.32 -5.53 15.08
CA GLY A 34 -1.94 -5.12 15.38
C GLY A 34 -0.97 -5.19 14.19
N GLN A 35 -1.46 -5.47 12.98
CA GLN A 35 -0.66 -5.68 11.76
C GLN A 35 -0.50 -4.43 10.90
N GLY A 36 -1.18 -3.31 11.22
CA GLY A 36 -1.09 -2.04 10.48
C GLY A 36 0.36 -1.56 10.31
N ALA A 37 1.12 -1.54 11.42
CA ALA A 37 2.52 -1.15 11.42
C ALA A 37 3.41 -2.11 10.61
N ASN A 38 3.18 -3.43 10.72
CA ASN A 38 3.94 -4.43 9.97
C ASN A 38 3.72 -4.29 8.47
N MET A 39 2.48 -4.07 8.02
CA MET A 39 2.19 -3.85 6.61
C MET A 39 2.81 -2.56 6.08
N ALA A 40 2.85 -1.49 6.88
CA ALA A 40 3.52 -0.25 6.49
C ALA A 40 5.04 -0.45 6.31
N ILE A 41 5.69 -1.26 7.15
CA ILE A 41 7.11 -1.61 7.00
C ILE A 41 7.34 -2.44 5.73
N GLU A 42 6.48 -3.44 5.49
CA GLU A 42 6.55 -4.24 4.27
C GLU A 42 6.35 -3.38 3.01
N ASP A 43 5.44 -2.41 3.04
CA ASP A 43 5.22 -1.48 1.93
C ASP A 43 6.46 -0.65 1.64
N ALA A 44 7.10 -0.09 2.66
CA ALA A 44 8.31 0.72 2.51
C ALA A 44 9.44 -0.10 1.87
N LEU A 45 9.65 -1.33 2.31
CA LEU A 45 10.64 -2.24 1.73
C LEU A 45 10.30 -2.59 0.27
N SER A 46 9.06 -2.97 -0.01
CA SER A 46 8.63 -3.29 -1.38
C SER A 46 8.78 -2.10 -2.32
N LEU A 47 8.45 -0.88 -1.88
CA LEU A 47 8.62 0.33 -2.69
C LEU A 47 10.10 0.58 -3.01
N ALA A 48 10.99 0.45 -2.03
CA ALA A 48 12.43 0.63 -2.23
C ALA A 48 12.99 -0.36 -3.27
N ILE A 49 12.62 -1.64 -3.16
CA ILE A 49 13.02 -2.69 -4.11
C ILE A 49 12.50 -2.39 -5.52
N CYS A 50 11.25 -1.94 -5.66
CA CYS A 50 10.69 -1.59 -6.96
C CYS A 50 11.40 -0.39 -7.58
N LEU A 51 11.73 0.63 -6.79
CA LEU A 51 12.50 1.78 -7.27
C LEU A 51 13.86 1.37 -7.79
N GLU A 52 14.60 0.54 -7.03
CA GLU A 52 15.90 0.03 -7.45
C GLU A 52 15.81 -0.81 -8.74
N LYS A 53 14.88 -1.78 -8.78
CA LYS A 53 14.65 -2.66 -9.94
C LYS A 53 14.37 -1.90 -11.24
N HIS A 54 13.68 -0.76 -11.16
CA HIS A 54 13.32 0.04 -12.33
C HIS A 54 14.29 1.19 -12.62
N ASN A 55 15.48 1.18 -12.00
CA ASN A 55 16.49 2.26 -12.10
C ASN A 55 15.89 3.63 -11.77
N PHE A 56 15.09 3.70 -10.71
CA PHE A 56 14.41 4.90 -10.22
C PHE A 56 13.48 5.57 -11.24
N ARG A 57 13.05 4.84 -12.28
CA ARG A 57 11.95 5.28 -13.15
C ARG A 57 10.64 5.15 -12.39
N ILE A 58 9.99 6.28 -12.16
CA ILE A 58 8.90 6.42 -11.19
C ILE A 58 7.67 5.62 -11.58
N GLU A 59 7.08 5.92 -12.73
CA GLU A 59 5.84 5.29 -13.20
C GLU A 59 5.92 3.75 -13.21
N PRO A 60 6.94 3.10 -13.81
CA PRO A 60 7.03 1.65 -13.78
C PRO A 60 7.31 1.08 -12.38
N ALA A 61 8.08 1.78 -11.53
CA ALA A 61 8.33 1.36 -10.16
C ALA A 61 7.05 1.39 -9.30
N PHE A 62 6.29 2.48 -9.39
CA PHE A 62 5.04 2.64 -8.65
C PHE A 62 3.98 1.65 -9.11
N GLN A 63 3.90 1.37 -10.42
CA GLN A 63 2.98 0.35 -10.95
C GLN A 63 3.35 -1.06 -10.47
N ASP A 64 4.65 -1.39 -10.42
CA ASP A 64 5.13 -2.69 -9.92
C ASP A 64 4.85 -2.83 -8.41
N TYR A 65 5.14 -1.80 -7.62
CA TYR A 65 4.79 -1.73 -6.20
C TYR A 65 3.30 -1.95 -5.96
N TYR A 66 2.44 -1.23 -6.69
CA TYR A 66 1.00 -1.39 -6.63
C TYR A 66 0.58 -2.85 -6.91
N ASN A 67 1.08 -3.44 -7.99
CA ASN A 67 0.72 -4.81 -8.38
C ASN A 67 1.12 -5.84 -7.31
N GLN A 68 2.26 -5.63 -6.63
CA GLN A 68 2.73 -6.54 -5.58
C GLN A 68 1.94 -6.41 -4.28
N ARG A 69 1.62 -5.19 -3.86
CA ARG A 69 1.02 -4.93 -2.54
C ARG A 69 -0.49 -4.99 -2.55
N PHE A 70 -1.14 -4.55 -3.62
CA PHE A 70 -2.60 -4.48 -3.72
C PHE A 70 -3.29 -5.80 -3.39
N HIS A 71 -2.83 -6.91 -3.96
CA HIS A 71 -3.45 -8.22 -3.72
C HIS A 71 -3.21 -8.75 -2.30
N ARG A 72 -2.07 -8.42 -1.69
CA ARG A 72 -1.71 -8.85 -0.33
C ARG A 72 -2.46 -8.06 0.73
N THR A 73 -2.51 -6.73 0.61
CA THR A 73 -3.21 -5.85 1.55
C THR A 73 -4.73 -6.06 1.47
N LYS A 74 -5.29 -6.21 0.26
CA LYS A 74 -6.70 -6.56 0.08
C LYS A 74 -7.08 -7.86 0.78
N ARG A 75 -6.25 -8.90 0.69
CA ARG A 75 -6.49 -10.17 1.39
C ARG A 75 -6.49 -10.01 2.91
N ILE A 76 -5.57 -9.25 3.47
CA ILE A 76 -5.46 -9.04 4.92
C ILE A 76 -6.67 -8.25 5.43
N VAL A 77 -7.04 -7.17 4.73
CA VAL A 77 -8.20 -6.33 5.04
C VAL A 77 -9.51 -7.12 4.95
N ASP A 78 -9.71 -7.92 3.89
CA ASP A 78 -10.94 -8.71 3.71
C ASP A 78 -11.02 -9.92 4.67
N SER A 79 -9.91 -10.31 5.31
CA SER A 79 -9.83 -11.44 6.25
C SER A 79 -9.91 -11.06 7.73
N ALA A 80 -9.94 -9.75 8.03
CA ALA A 80 -10.08 -9.18 9.37
C ALA A 80 -11.55 -8.85 9.67
#